data_AF-A0A644WJ28-F1
#
_entry.id   AF-A0A644WJ28-F1
#
_cell.length_a   1.000
_cell.length_b   1.000
_cell.length_c   1.000
_cell.angle_alpha   90.00
_cell.angle_beta   90.00
_cell.angle_gamma   90.00
#
_symmetry.space_group_name_H-M   'P 1'
#
loop_
_entity.id
_entity.type
_entity.pdbx_description
1 polymer ?
#
loop_
_entity_poly.entity_id
_entity_poly.type
_entity_poly.pdbx_seq_one_letter_code
_entity_poly.pdbx_strand_id
1 'polypeptide(L)'
;MDTEKQNFTYNFQIMLNNPDNLERKNEPVITKLNFADYKVHRNSLVLFDDKNNRIPFQVFDVIGDGDYIQEASIVYLVNMDKLVTSYWLYAGEESITNEDVIKGIEKLQVTQADGFRRLDTGYYILELCSGTADGTSYGKWGIRYFEAKAEQKNLIKDYSNAIGGFYGPFFTPKNGLINPPEHTIVDCIVEVEGPLYCRYLFKGTVPDGLDENLKGKKFTITWEFFHNSPWFRRKYEVDDFSTTVDGIPVVNKITVGDEFESGKGDRVFTSFASYGGTYYREGDLYANILSEGVHELLEQADEQNSPNIKKYKDNIGEDINKVSWDYFWKLFCVKEGILDAEEIKKHISTIIPESHKQVHQSERNSNVLFDRFVDVNSAPEQTIFPMSANKTAELNEDTGYAMVWYTSNVVSRYQIVQRNDSGWVNWGTNGENEYPELPTGSTIYSAYGKFDNWETQADTMEKNIDSKQGLATVLNNEVLDLRSEKEMINL
;
A
#
# COMPACT_ATOMS: atom_id res chain seq x y z
N MET A 1 -32.26 23.06 23.15
CA MET A 1 -30.88 22.58 23.36
C MET A 1 -31.00 21.15 23.80
N ASP A 2 -30.39 20.21 23.07
CA ASP A 2 -30.41 18.79 23.43
C ASP A 2 -29.85 18.57 24.83
N THR A 3 -30.61 17.86 25.66
CA THR A 3 -30.28 17.51 27.05
C THR A 3 -28.98 16.71 27.18
N GLU A 4 -28.53 16.04 26.12
CA GLU A 4 -27.27 15.27 26.11
C GLU A 4 -26.03 16.17 26.19
N LYS A 5 -26.08 17.37 25.60
CA LYS A 5 -24.93 18.30 25.52
C LYS A 5 -24.68 19.08 26.81
N GLN A 6 -25.65 19.10 27.72
CA GLN A 6 -25.58 19.83 28.99
C GLN A 6 -24.67 19.15 30.02
N ASN A 7 -24.25 17.90 29.77
CA ASN A 7 -23.45 17.13 30.71
C ASN A 7 -21.94 17.20 30.45
N PHE A 8 -21.49 17.98 29.46
CA PHE A 8 -20.08 18.09 29.09
C PHE A 8 -19.45 19.39 29.59
N THR A 9 -18.18 19.30 29.99
CA THR A 9 -17.40 20.44 30.50
C THR A 9 -16.76 21.24 29.38
N TYR A 10 -16.37 20.56 28.30
CA TYR A 10 -15.59 21.14 27.21
C TYR A 10 -16.26 20.86 25.86
N ASN A 11 -16.13 21.82 24.94
CA ASN A 11 -16.48 21.66 23.54
C ASN A 11 -15.30 22.09 22.67
N PHE A 12 -14.86 21.22 21.77
CA PHE A 12 -13.79 21.48 20.82
C PHE A 12 -14.35 21.54 19.42
N GLN A 13 -14.05 22.65 18.72
CA GLN A 13 -14.31 22.74 17.29
C GLN A 13 -13.36 21.84 16.51
N ILE A 14 -13.86 21.00 15.63
CA ILE A 14 -13.05 20.30 14.61
C ILE A 14 -13.46 20.87 13.26
N MET A 15 -12.57 21.61 12.63
CA MET A 15 -12.78 22.17 11.31
C MET A 15 -12.29 21.20 10.26
N LEU A 16 -13.17 20.89 9.31
CA LEU A 16 -12.85 20.10 8.13
C LEU A 16 -12.79 21.00 6.90
N ASN A 17 -11.70 20.90 6.15
CA ASN A 17 -11.55 21.52 4.84
C ASN A 17 -11.52 20.42 3.77
N ASN A 18 -12.37 20.56 2.76
CA ASN A 18 -12.45 19.68 1.61
C ASN A 18 -11.83 20.41 0.40
N PRO A 19 -10.54 20.17 0.10
CA PRO A 19 -9.88 20.87 -0.98
C PRO A 19 -10.59 20.57 -2.31
N ASP A 20 -10.65 21.59 -3.17
CA ASP A 20 -11.27 21.56 -4.50
C ASP A 20 -12.76 21.17 -4.53
N ASN A 21 -13.43 21.15 -3.37
CA ASN A 21 -14.85 20.83 -3.24
C ASN A 21 -15.23 19.49 -3.90
N LEU A 22 -14.37 18.48 -3.75
CA LEU A 22 -14.59 17.14 -4.28
C LEU A 22 -15.73 16.45 -3.51
N GLU A 23 -16.50 15.59 -4.19
CA GLU A 23 -17.53 14.79 -3.54
C GLU A 23 -16.89 13.72 -2.65
N ARG A 24 -17.17 13.73 -1.34
CA ARG A 24 -16.60 12.79 -0.37
C ARG A 24 -17.65 11.80 0.10
N LYS A 25 -17.34 10.50 -0.02
CA LYS A 25 -18.21 9.39 0.39
C LYS A 25 -17.44 8.45 1.30
N ASN A 26 -17.90 8.32 2.55
CA ASN A 26 -17.27 7.52 3.58
C ASN A 26 -15.74 7.70 3.62
N GLU A 27 -15.29 8.95 3.49
CA GLU A 27 -13.86 9.26 3.54
C GLU A 27 -13.39 9.16 5.00
N PRO A 28 -12.36 8.35 5.29
CA PRO A 28 -11.79 8.28 6.63
C PRO A 28 -10.99 9.55 6.94
N VAL A 29 -11.38 10.24 8.01
CA VAL A 29 -10.69 11.43 8.51
C VAL A 29 -10.03 11.11 9.84
N ILE A 30 -8.73 11.38 9.92
CA ILE A 30 -7.96 11.28 11.17
C ILE A 30 -7.74 12.69 11.71
N THR A 31 -8.15 12.94 12.95
CA THR A 31 -7.93 14.22 13.64
C THR A 31 -7.04 13.99 14.85
N LYS A 32 -5.92 14.72 14.91
CA LYS A 32 -5.08 14.77 16.11
C LYS A 32 -5.70 15.76 17.10
N LEU A 33 -5.78 15.33 18.35
CA LEU A 33 -6.39 16.05 19.46
C LEU A 33 -5.34 16.34 20.51
N ASN A 34 -5.36 17.57 21.02
CA ASN A 34 -4.56 18.01 22.14
C ASN A 34 -5.51 18.49 23.25
N PHE A 35 -5.28 17.97 24.45
CA PHE A 35 -6.03 18.24 25.67
C PHE A 35 -5.11 18.63 26.82
N ALA A 36 -3.87 19.04 26.56
CA ALA A 36 -2.86 19.28 27.62
C ALA A 36 -3.32 20.28 28.70
N ASP A 37 -4.18 21.24 28.33
CA ASP A 37 -4.75 22.25 29.24
C ASP A 37 -6.11 21.86 29.85
N TYR A 38 -6.62 20.65 29.58
CA TYR A 38 -7.97 20.23 29.93
C TYR A 38 -7.98 18.86 30.61
N LYS A 39 -8.84 18.71 31.62
CA LYS A 39 -8.97 17.44 32.35
C LYS A 39 -9.98 16.53 31.65
N VAL A 40 -9.60 15.96 30.50
CA VAL A 40 -10.50 15.15 29.67
C VAL A 40 -10.42 13.67 30.05
N HIS A 41 -11.52 13.11 30.54
CA HIS A 41 -11.61 11.68 30.81
C HIS A 41 -11.72 10.87 29.51
N ARG A 42 -11.00 9.75 29.40
CA ARG A 42 -10.89 8.98 28.14
C ARG A 42 -12.20 8.48 27.54
N ASN A 43 -13.17 8.19 28.41
CA ASN A 43 -14.49 7.70 28.04
C ASN A 43 -15.55 8.81 27.98
N SER A 44 -15.18 10.09 28.02
CA SER A 44 -16.12 11.21 28.02
C SER A 44 -16.37 11.85 26.65
N LEU A 45 -15.70 11.35 25.61
CA LEU A 45 -15.71 11.97 24.29
C LEU A 45 -16.99 11.61 23.50
N VAL A 46 -17.61 12.62 22.88
CA VAL A 46 -18.70 12.44 21.91
C VAL A 46 -18.55 13.42 20.75
N LEU A 47 -18.68 12.95 19.51
CA LEU A 47 -18.54 13.73 18.29
C LEU A 47 -19.90 13.98 17.63
N PHE A 48 -20.15 15.21 17.18
CA PHE A 48 -21.34 15.59 16.42
C PHE A 48 -20.95 16.32 15.13
N ASP A 49 -21.74 16.18 14.06
CA ASP A 49 -21.58 16.95 12.83
C ASP A 49 -22.25 18.35 12.90
N ASP A 50 -22.18 19.11 11.80
CA ASP A 50 -22.79 20.44 11.65
C ASP A 50 -24.33 20.42 11.70
N LYS A 51 -24.93 19.24 11.53
CA LYS A 51 -26.37 18.98 11.59
C LYS A 51 -26.80 18.40 12.94
N ASN A 52 -25.90 18.34 13.91
CA ASN A 52 -26.15 17.83 15.25
C ASN A 52 -26.44 16.31 15.30
N ASN A 53 -26.03 15.56 14.27
CA ASN A 53 -26.06 14.11 14.32
C ASN A 53 -24.84 13.60 15.07
N ARG A 54 -25.03 12.57 15.88
CA ARG A 54 -23.92 11.87 16.55
C ARG A 54 -23.10 11.09 15.53
N ILE A 55 -21.79 11.22 15.60
CA ILE A 55 -20.85 10.61 14.67
C ILE A 55 -20.03 9.54 15.40
N PRO A 56 -20.11 8.27 14.99
CA PRO A 56 -19.22 7.24 15.48
C PRO A 56 -17.76 7.57 15.18
N PHE A 57 -16.89 7.42 16.19
CA PHE A 57 -15.45 7.60 16.04
C PHE A 57 -14.71 6.56 16.87
N GLN A 58 -13.44 6.37 16.55
CA GLN A 58 -12.53 5.50 17.30
C GLN A 58 -11.34 6.34 17.77
N VAL A 59 -11.01 6.25 19.05
CA VAL A 59 -9.82 6.86 19.65
C VAL A 59 -8.63 5.90 19.53
N PHE A 60 -7.45 6.42 19.19
CA PHE A 60 -6.19 5.67 19.15
C PHE A 60 -5.00 6.62 19.39
N ASP A 61 -3.78 6.07 19.48
CA ASP A 61 -2.55 6.82 19.78
C ASP A 61 -2.69 7.72 21.03
N VAL A 62 -3.28 7.15 22.10
CA VAL A 62 -3.58 7.87 23.35
C VAL A 62 -2.31 8.07 24.16
N ILE A 63 -2.02 9.32 24.50
CA ILE A 63 -1.01 9.75 25.46
C ILE A 63 -1.74 10.40 26.62
N GLY A 64 -1.47 9.95 27.84
CA GLY A 64 -2.14 10.44 29.03
C GLY A 64 -1.64 9.78 30.31
N ASP A 65 -2.29 10.10 31.42
CA ASP A 65 -2.02 9.53 32.73
C ASP A 65 -3.33 9.01 33.35
N GLY A 66 -3.32 7.73 33.74
CA GLY A 66 -4.50 7.02 34.25
C GLY A 66 -5.69 7.09 33.30
N ASP A 67 -6.78 7.70 33.78
CA ASP A 67 -8.04 7.84 33.03
C ASP A 67 -8.16 9.11 32.19
N TYR A 68 -7.14 9.98 32.23
CA TYR A 68 -7.17 11.28 31.54
C TYR A 68 -6.26 11.30 30.32
N ILE A 69 -6.75 11.91 29.24
CA ILE A 69 -6.05 12.03 27.96
C ILE A 69 -5.38 13.41 27.89
N GLN A 70 -4.11 13.43 27.49
CA GLN A 70 -3.39 14.66 27.12
C GLN A 70 -3.34 14.83 25.60
N GLU A 71 -3.10 13.76 24.85
CA GLU A 71 -3.14 13.76 23.39
C GLU A 71 -3.78 12.45 22.90
N ALA A 72 -4.48 12.51 21.79
CA ALA A 72 -5.00 11.33 21.11
C ALA A 72 -5.24 11.61 19.64
N SER A 73 -5.44 10.56 18.86
CA SER A 73 -6.04 10.67 17.53
C SER A 73 -7.45 10.08 17.55
N ILE A 74 -8.34 10.67 16.77
CA ILE A 74 -9.63 10.06 16.45
C ILE A 74 -9.76 9.82 14.97
N VAL A 75 -10.44 8.74 14.60
CA VAL A 75 -10.82 8.42 13.23
C VAL A 75 -12.33 8.25 13.12
N TYR A 76 -12.91 8.84 12.09
CA TYR A 76 -14.34 8.80 11.78
C TYR A 76 -14.54 8.94 10.26
N LEU A 77 -15.73 8.57 9.79
CA LEU A 77 -16.06 8.61 8.36
C LEU A 77 -16.87 9.86 8.05
N VAL A 78 -16.53 10.52 6.94
CA VAL A 78 -17.16 11.77 6.52
C VAL A 78 -17.82 11.61 5.15
N ASN A 79 -19.03 12.15 5.05
CA ASN A 79 -19.72 12.41 3.79
C ASN A 79 -19.84 13.93 3.65
N MET A 80 -19.24 14.51 2.61
CA MET A 80 -19.10 15.97 2.48
C MET A 80 -19.07 16.40 1.02
N ASP A 81 -19.83 17.45 0.70
CA ASP A 81 -19.94 18.08 -0.61
C ASP A 81 -19.65 19.59 -0.57
N LYS A 82 -19.40 20.13 0.63
CA LYS A 82 -19.06 21.53 0.89
C LYS A 82 -17.55 21.71 0.98
N LEU A 83 -17.09 22.96 0.85
CA LEU A 83 -15.68 23.34 1.00
C LEU A 83 -15.21 23.26 2.46
N VAL A 84 -16.05 23.70 3.40
CA VAL A 84 -15.75 23.70 4.84
C VAL A 84 -16.97 23.20 5.62
N THR A 85 -16.73 22.39 6.64
CA THR A 85 -17.72 22.03 7.64
C THR A 85 -17.08 21.99 9.02
N SER A 86 -17.90 21.88 10.06
CA SER A 86 -17.42 21.79 11.43
C SER A 86 -18.12 20.68 12.19
N TYR A 87 -17.33 19.95 12.96
CA TYR A 87 -17.75 18.89 13.84
C TYR A 87 -17.43 19.29 15.28
N TRP A 88 -18.33 19.01 16.22
CA TRP A 88 -18.19 19.37 17.63
C TRP A 88 -17.85 18.15 18.46
N LEU A 89 -16.66 18.16 19.05
CA LEU A 89 -16.21 17.15 20.01
C LEU A 89 -16.49 17.66 21.42
N TYR A 90 -17.44 17.03 22.09
CA TYR A 90 -17.75 17.29 23.49
C TYR A 90 -16.95 16.35 24.38
N ALA A 91 -16.50 16.87 25.53
CA ALA A 91 -15.73 16.13 26.50
C ALA A 91 -16.09 16.54 27.93
N GLY A 92 -15.94 15.62 28.87
CA GLY A 92 -16.15 15.84 30.30
C GLY A 92 -14.99 15.35 31.16
N GLU A 93 -15.01 15.74 32.43
CA GLU A 93 -14.04 15.29 33.43
C GLU A 93 -14.35 13.90 34.01
N GLU A 94 -15.56 13.40 33.77
CA GLU A 94 -16.05 12.11 34.27
C GLU A 94 -16.37 11.17 33.10
N SER A 95 -16.31 9.86 33.35
CA SER A 95 -16.73 8.85 32.38
C SER A 95 -18.23 8.97 32.09
N ILE A 96 -18.61 8.92 30.81
CA ILE A 96 -20.00 8.70 30.44
C ILE A 96 -20.21 7.24 30.05
N THR A 97 -21.41 6.73 30.26
CA THR A 97 -21.81 5.43 29.69
C THR A 97 -22.10 5.66 28.22
N ASN A 98 -21.24 5.13 27.35
CA ASN A 98 -21.45 5.22 25.91
C ASN A 98 -21.95 3.86 25.42
N GLU A 99 -23.25 3.76 25.11
CA GLU A 99 -23.91 2.49 24.72
C GLU A 99 -23.79 2.17 23.22
N ASP A 100 -23.19 3.05 22.43
CA ASP A 100 -23.10 2.85 20.98
C ASP A 100 -22.03 1.81 20.63
N VAL A 101 -22.47 0.57 20.47
CA VAL A 101 -21.66 -0.50 19.86
C VAL A 101 -21.54 -0.20 18.37
N ILE A 102 -20.39 0.32 17.95
CA ILE A 102 -20.09 0.54 16.53
C ILE A 102 -19.84 -0.82 15.87
N LYS A 103 -20.76 -1.26 15.00
CA LYS A 103 -20.47 -2.36 14.07
C LYS A 103 -19.45 -1.85 13.04
N GLY A 104 -18.31 -2.53 12.94
CA GLY A 104 -17.16 -2.04 12.21
C GLY A 104 -16.40 -3.14 11.47
N ILE A 105 -15.09 -2.94 11.29
CA ILE A 105 -14.17 -3.94 10.75
C ILE A 105 -14.26 -5.21 11.60
N GLU A 106 -14.54 -6.34 10.94
CA GLU A 106 -14.63 -7.65 11.58
C GLU A 106 -13.35 -8.45 11.33
N LYS A 107 -12.83 -9.09 12.37
CA LYS A 107 -11.71 -10.04 12.26
C LYS A 107 -12.25 -11.41 11.89
N LEU A 108 -11.80 -11.93 10.76
CA LEU A 108 -12.13 -13.26 10.27
C LEU A 108 -11.04 -14.26 10.66
N GLN A 109 -11.37 -15.54 10.57
CA GLN A 109 -10.37 -16.60 10.68
C GLN A 109 -9.45 -16.58 9.44
N VAL A 110 -8.14 -16.53 9.69
CA VAL A 110 -7.10 -16.63 8.65
C VAL A 110 -7.18 -17.98 7.94
N THR A 111 -6.80 -17.99 6.67
CA THR A 111 -6.88 -19.18 5.80
C THR A 111 -5.52 -19.74 5.44
N GLN A 112 -4.50 -18.88 5.30
CA GLN A 112 -3.14 -19.26 4.99
C GLN A 112 -2.38 -19.65 6.27
N ALA A 113 -1.39 -20.54 6.11
CA ALA A 113 -0.57 -21.01 7.23
C ALA A 113 0.27 -19.89 7.85
N ASP A 114 0.71 -18.92 7.04
CA ASP A 114 1.40 -17.68 7.41
C ASP A 114 0.45 -16.48 7.52
N GLY A 115 -0.87 -16.73 7.58
CA GLY A 115 -1.88 -15.68 7.71
C GLY A 115 -1.79 -14.97 9.05
N PHE A 116 -1.57 -13.66 9.02
CA PHE A 116 -1.48 -12.79 10.20
C PHE A 116 -2.87 -12.24 10.59
N ARG A 117 -3.55 -11.61 9.62
CA ARG A 117 -4.86 -10.98 9.85
C ARG A 117 -5.72 -11.10 8.61
N ARG A 118 -6.94 -11.60 8.81
CA ARG A 118 -8.00 -11.56 7.80
C ARG A 118 -9.10 -10.62 8.25
N LEU A 119 -9.45 -9.66 7.42
CA LEU A 119 -10.36 -8.57 7.77
C LEU A 119 -11.52 -8.52 6.79
N ASP A 120 -12.72 -8.34 7.32
CA ASP A 120 -13.86 -7.78 6.58
C ASP A 120 -13.95 -6.31 6.97
N THR A 121 -13.56 -5.41 6.07
CA THR A 121 -13.61 -3.97 6.34
C THR A 121 -15.02 -3.39 6.18
N GLY A 122 -15.99 -4.19 5.72
CA GLY A 122 -17.28 -3.73 5.23
C GLY A 122 -17.28 -3.43 3.74
N TYR A 123 -16.12 -3.03 3.18
CA TYR A 123 -15.93 -2.79 1.74
C TYR A 123 -15.10 -3.92 1.09
N TYR A 124 -14.03 -4.33 1.76
CA TYR A 124 -13.11 -5.38 1.31
C TYR A 124 -13.14 -6.60 2.22
N ILE A 125 -12.84 -7.75 1.64
CA ILE A 125 -12.30 -8.90 2.38
C ILE A 125 -10.84 -9.04 1.96
N LEU A 126 -9.93 -9.06 2.94
CA LEU A 126 -8.50 -9.20 2.67
C LEU A 126 -7.78 -10.05 3.72
N GLU A 127 -6.66 -10.65 3.33
CA GLU A 127 -5.77 -11.42 4.22
C GLU A 127 -4.32 -10.96 4.09
N LEU A 128 -3.79 -10.46 5.21
CA LEU A 128 -2.39 -10.10 5.43
C LEU A 128 -1.61 -11.32 5.89
N CYS A 129 -0.46 -11.58 5.27
CA CYS A 129 0.40 -12.73 5.57
C CYS A 129 1.84 -12.29 5.87
N SER A 130 2.52 -13.04 6.75
CA SER A 130 3.90 -12.76 7.19
C SER A 130 4.97 -13.30 6.24
N GLY A 131 4.58 -14.11 5.25
CA GLY A 131 5.49 -14.83 4.38
C GLY A 131 6.10 -16.06 5.05
N THR A 132 6.70 -16.94 4.24
CA THR A 132 7.31 -18.20 4.68
C THR A 132 8.83 -18.24 4.46
N ALA A 133 9.36 -17.33 3.64
CA ALA A 133 10.77 -17.30 3.23
C ALA A 133 11.28 -18.63 2.59
N ASP A 134 10.41 -19.38 1.92
CA ASP A 134 10.73 -20.68 1.33
C ASP A 134 11.27 -20.62 -0.11
N GLY A 135 11.46 -19.41 -0.65
CA GLY A 135 11.94 -19.19 -2.02
C GLY A 135 10.91 -19.55 -3.09
N THR A 136 9.63 -19.60 -2.74
CA THR A 136 8.53 -19.85 -3.68
C THR A 136 7.65 -18.63 -3.83
N SER A 137 6.94 -18.53 -4.96
CA SER A 137 5.92 -17.50 -5.18
C SER A 137 4.76 -17.56 -4.17
N TYR A 138 4.57 -18.71 -3.49
CA TYR A 138 3.60 -18.86 -2.40
C TYR A 138 4.16 -18.44 -1.03
N GLY A 139 5.41 -18.01 -0.95
CA GLY A 139 6.02 -17.58 0.30
C GLY A 139 5.91 -16.10 0.60
N LYS A 140 5.24 -15.33 -0.27
CA LYS A 140 5.20 -13.88 -0.26
C LYS A 140 4.49 -13.30 0.96
N TRP A 141 5.03 -12.22 1.56
CA TRP A 141 4.33 -11.43 2.57
C TRP A 141 3.55 -10.27 1.93
N GLY A 142 2.58 -9.70 2.67
CA GLY A 142 1.71 -8.61 2.19
C GLY A 142 0.24 -9.03 2.17
N ILE A 143 -0.58 -8.41 1.32
CA ILE A 143 -1.96 -8.86 1.12
C ILE A 143 -1.96 -9.98 0.07
N ARG A 144 -2.34 -11.20 0.47
CA ARG A 144 -2.39 -12.39 -0.40
C ARG A 144 -3.80 -12.81 -0.80
N TYR A 145 -4.80 -12.19 -0.21
CA TYR A 145 -6.20 -12.29 -0.62
C TYR A 145 -6.77 -10.89 -0.63
N PHE A 146 -7.44 -10.52 -1.72
CA PHE A 146 -8.06 -9.21 -1.81
C PHE A 146 -9.31 -9.28 -2.69
N GLU A 147 -10.43 -8.84 -2.14
CA GLU A 147 -11.74 -8.89 -2.78
C GLU A 147 -12.55 -7.64 -2.40
N ALA A 148 -13.13 -6.96 -3.38
CA ALA A 148 -14.24 -6.05 -3.12
C ALA A 148 -15.52 -6.86 -2.90
N LYS A 149 -16.19 -6.67 -1.76
CA LYS A 149 -17.38 -7.47 -1.37
C LYS A 149 -18.53 -7.38 -2.37
N ALA A 150 -18.65 -6.25 -3.06
CA ALA A 150 -19.67 -6.05 -4.07
C ALA A 150 -19.38 -6.84 -5.36
N GLU A 151 -18.11 -7.13 -5.65
CA GLU A 151 -17.71 -7.88 -6.84
C GLU A 151 -17.65 -9.39 -6.59
N GLN A 152 -17.26 -9.79 -5.37
CA GLN A 152 -17.07 -11.19 -5.00
C GLN A 152 -16.02 -11.92 -5.85
N LYS A 153 -15.02 -11.17 -6.34
CA LYS A 153 -13.85 -11.68 -7.07
C LYS A 153 -12.59 -11.49 -6.24
N ASN A 154 -11.93 -12.59 -5.89
CA ASN A 154 -10.57 -12.54 -5.35
C ASN A 154 -9.60 -12.17 -6.48
N LEU A 155 -8.85 -11.09 -6.29
CA LEU A 155 -7.87 -10.60 -7.28
C LEU A 155 -6.53 -11.34 -7.22
N ILE A 156 -6.37 -12.25 -6.26
CA ILE A 156 -5.16 -13.06 -6.05
C ILE A 156 -5.60 -14.52 -5.89
N LYS A 157 -6.08 -15.11 -6.99
CA LYS A 157 -6.84 -16.37 -7.01
C LYS A 157 -6.26 -17.49 -6.15
N ASP A 158 -4.95 -17.73 -6.28
CA ASP A 158 -4.26 -18.86 -5.65
C ASP A 158 -3.31 -18.42 -4.53
N TYR A 159 -3.41 -17.17 -4.06
CA TYR A 159 -2.52 -16.60 -3.03
C TYR A 159 -1.03 -16.60 -3.44
N SER A 160 -0.70 -16.89 -4.70
CA SER A 160 0.68 -17.03 -5.23
C SER A 160 1.38 -15.71 -5.52
N ASN A 161 0.70 -14.59 -5.26
CA ASN A 161 1.18 -13.23 -5.45
C ASN A 161 0.74 -12.38 -4.26
N ALA A 162 1.25 -11.15 -4.19
CA ALA A 162 0.90 -10.25 -3.10
C ALA A 162 0.83 -8.79 -3.56
N ILE A 163 -0.06 -8.04 -2.92
CA ILE A 163 -0.03 -6.58 -2.95
C ILE A 163 0.94 -6.11 -1.85
N GLY A 164 1.78 -5.15 -2.22
CA GLY A 164 2.71 -4.49 -1.32
C GLY A 164 4.13 -5.04 -1.31
N GLY A 165 4.53 -5.79 -2.34
CA GLY A 165 5.90 -6.24 -2.52
C GLY A 165 6.90 -5.07 -2.52
N PHE A 166 8.12 -5.36 -2.11
CA PHE A 166 9.29 -4.47 -2.06
C PHE A 166 10.37 -5.12 -2.94
N TYR A 167 11.23 -4.42 -3.69
CA TYR A 167 12.13 -5.11 -4.63
C TYR A 167 13.47 -4.36 -4.79
N GLY A 168 13.60 -3.50 -5.80
CA GLY A 168 14.80 -2.74 -6.08
C GLY A 168 15.17 -1.73 -4.99
N PRO A 169 16.46 -1.41 -4.82
CA PRO A 169 17.61 -2.03 -5.49
C PRO A 169 18.06 -3.35 -4.85
N PHE A 170 17.35 -3.81 -3.82
CA PHE A 170 17.76 -4.94 -2.98
C PHE A 170 17.62 -6.29 -3.68
N PHE A 171 16.57 -6.47 -4.48
CA PHE A 171 16.25 -7.75 -5.12
C PHE A 171 16.38 -7.60 -6.61
N THR A 172 17.63 -7.75 -7.04
CA THR A 172 18.11 -7.60 -8.42
C THR A 172 19.09 -8.74 -8.68
N PRO A 173 19.22 -9.24 -9.92
CA PRO A 173 20.27 -10.17 -10.30
C PRO A 173 21.65 -9.60 -9.99
N LYS A 174 21.81 -8.26 -10.09
CA LYS A 174 23.03 -7.56 -9.70
C LYS A 174 23.38 -7.71 -8.22
N ASN A 175 22.40 -7.58 -7.32
CA ASN A 175 22.62 -7.80 -5.89
C ASN A 175 22.57 -9.29 -5.53
N GLY A 176 22.33 -10.18 -6.49
CA GLY A 176 22.31 -11.62 -6.30
C GLY A 176 21.14 -12.10 -5.44
N LEU A 177 20.03 -11.36 -5.40
CA LEU A 177 18.85 -11.69 -4.61
C LEU A 177 17.60 -11.68 -5.49
N ILE A 178 16.61 -12.47 -5.10
CA ILE A 178 15.31 -12.55 -5.78
C ILE A 178 14.22 -12.18 -4.80
N ASN A 179 13.16 -11.56 -5.33
CA ASN A 179 11.90 -11.17 -4.69
C ASN A 179 11.85 -11.31 -3.14
N PRO A 180 11.93 -10.22 -2.34
CA PRO A 180 12.01 -10.32 -0.87
C PRO A 180 10.86 -11.06 -0.20
N PRO A 181 9.59 -10.88 -0.63
CA PRO A 181 8.48 -11.71 -0.22
C PRO A 181 8.83 -13.20 -0.14
N GLU A 182 9.68 -13.71 -1.03
CA GLU A 182 10.00 -15.14 -1.07
C GLU A 182 11.13 -15.53 -0.11
N HIS A 183 11.93 -14.60 0.42
CA HIS A 183 13.18 -14.88 1.15
C HIS A 183 13.32 -14.21 2.52
N THR A 184 12.29 -13.50 2.97
CA THR A 184 12.22 -12.86 4.28
C THR A 184 10.86 -13.12 4.92
N ILE A 185 10.84 -13.44 6.21
CA ILE A 185 9.63 -13.44 7.03
C ILE A 185 9.55 -12.08 7.72
N VAL A 186 8.39 -11.43 7.68
CA VAL A 186 8.16 -10.17 8.38
C VAL A 186 7.51 -10.40 9.74
N ASP A 187 7.93 -9.65 10.74
CA ASP A 187 7.27 -9.55 12.04
C ASP A 187 6.07 -8.62 11.92
N CYS A 188 4.87 -9.13 12.18
CA CYS A 188 3.61 -8.41 12.03
C CYS A 188 3.11 -7.93 13.39
N ILE A 189 3.07 -6.61 13.59
CA ILE A 189 2.66 -5.97 14.84
C ILE A 189 1.29 -5.31 14.66
N VAL A 190 0.41 -5.54 15.63
CA VAL A 190 -0.85 -4.79 15.76
C VAL A 190 -0.56 -3.48 16.49
N GLU A 191 -0.69 -2.35 15.80
CA GLU A 191 -0.58 -1.03 16.44
C GLU A 191 -1.95 -0.51 16.86
N VAL A 192 -2.95 -0.65 15.99
CA VAL A 192 -4.33 -0.24 16.27
C VAL A 192 -5.28 -1.28 15.69
N GLU A 193 -6.26 -1.71 16.49
CA GLU A 193 -7.39 -2.53 16.04
C GLU A 193 -8.67 -1.96 16.64
N GLY A 194 -9.60 -1.57 15.80
CA GLY A 194 -10.91 -1.12 16.24
C GLY A 194 -11.94 -1.13 15.11
N PRO A 195 -13.18 -0.74 15.41
CA PRO A 195 -14.30 -0.89 14.48
C PRO A 195 -14.18 0.02 13.24
N LEU A 196 -13.50 1.16 13.31
CA LEU A 196 -13.41 2.08 12.18
C LEU A 196 -12.05 2.05 11.47
N TYR A 197 -11.02 1.59 12.15
CA TYR A 197 -9.64 1.69 11.69
C TYR A 197 -8.76 0.61 12.29
N CYS A 198 -7.94 0.01 11.44
CA CYS A 198 -6.84 -0.86 11.84
C CYS A 198 -5.53 -0.35 11.27
N ARG A 199 -4.47 -0.38 12.09
CA ARG A 199 -3.09 -0.08 11.69
C ARG A 199 -2.18 -1.24 12.09
N TYR A 200 -1.44 -1.75 11.11
CA TYR A 200 -0.48 -2.84 11.28
C TYR A 200 0.90 -2.40 10.82
N LEU A 201 1.92 -2.87 11.52
CA LEU A 201 3.32 -2.61 11.16
C LEU A 201 4.00 -3.92 10.83
N PHE A 202 4.48 -4.05 9.60
CA PHE A 202 5.34 -5.16 9.19
C PHE A 202 6.78 -4.71 9.37
N LYS A 203 7.61 -5.52 10.03
CA LYS A 203 9.04 -5.27 10.19
C LYS A 203 9.83 -6.38 9.55
N GLY A 204 10.83 -6.04 8.75
CA GLY A 204 11.71 -7.02 8.14
C GLY A 204 13.14 -6.54 8.06
N THR A 205 14.01 -7.48 7.70
CA THR A 205 15.40 -7.22 7.36
C THR A 205 15.63 -7.74 5.95
N VAL A 206 16.24 -6.92 5.12
CA VAL A 206 16.69 -7.33 3.79
C VAL A 206 17.82 -8.36 3.97
N PRO A 207 17.74 -9.53 3.33
CA PRO A 207 18.84 -10.49 3.37
C PRO A 207 20.11 -9.93 2.73
N ASP A 208 21.26 -10.41 3.16
CA ASP A 208 22.52 -9.95 2.58
C ASP A 208 22.69 -10.49 1.15
N GLY A 209 22.84 -9.55 0.21
CA GLY A 209 23.21 -9.83 -1.18
C GLY A 209 24.69 -9.60 -1.45
N LEU A 210 25.02 -9.36 -2.71
CA LEU A 210 26.38 -9.12 -3.21
C LEU A 210 26.85 -7.67 -3.02
N ASP A 211 25.95 -6.70 -2.94
CA ASP A 211 26.26 -5.29 -2.74
C ASP A 211 26.38 -4.96 -1.25
N GLU A 212 27.60 -4.65 -0.82
CA GLU A 212 27.90 -4.27 0.56
C GLU A 212 27.08 -3.07 1.06
N ASN A 213 26.67 -2.15 0.17
CA ASN A 213 25.91 -0.97 0.57
C ASN A 213 24.46 -1.29 0.96
N LEU A 214 23.97 -2.47 0.57
CA LEU A 214 22.58 -2.91 0.73
C LEU A 214 22.39 -3.96 1.83
N LYS A 215 23.47 -4.42 2.46
CA LYS A 215 23.44 -5.44 3.52
C LYS A 215 22.83 -4.94 4.82
N GLY A 216 22.17 -5.85 5.53
CA GLY A 216 21.63 -5.63 6.87
C GLY A 216 20.59 -4.52 7.01
N LYS A 217 20.01 -4.03 5.91
CA LYS A 217 19.02 -2.94 5.95
C LYS A 217 17.71 -3.43 6.52
N LYS A 218 17.17 -2.68 7.48
CA LYS A 218 15.84 -2.91 8.01
C LYS A 218 14.82 -2.12 7.21
N PHE A 219 13.61 -2.66 7.15
CA PHE A 219 12.48 -1.97 6.57
C PHE A 219 11.24 -2.14 7.45
N THR A 220 10.33 -1.19 7.33
CA THR A 220 8.99 -1.29 7.87
C THR A 220 7.94 -0.94 6.82
N ILE A 221 6.77 -1.56 6.97
CA ILE A 221 5.59 -1.24 6.16
C ILE A 221 4.43 -1.00 7.11
N THR A 222 3.96 0.23 7.17
CA THR A 222 2.75 0.58 7.90
C THR A 222 1.56 0.36 6.96
N TRP A 223 0.63 -0.50 7.34
CA TRP A 223 -0.63 -0.76 6.64
C TRP A 223 -1.80 -0.15 7.40
N GLU A 224 -2.71 0.51 6.69
CA GLU A 224 -3.89 1.16 7.25
C GLU A 224 -5.15 0.76 6.50
N PHE A 225 -6.16 0.30 7.24
CA PHE A 225 -7.46 -0.11 6.71
C PHE A 225 -8.59 0.62 7.42
N PHE A 226 -9.63 0.98 6.66
CA PHE A 226 -10.74 1.80 7.15
C PHE A 226 -12.06 1.10 6.91
N HIS A 227 -12.99 1.29 7.84
CA HIS A 227 -14.32 0.71 7.73
C HIS A 227 -15.10 1.32 6.56
N ASN A 228 -15.71 0.47 5.74
CA ASN A 228 -16.60 0.82 4.64
C ASN A 228 -16.06 1.91 3.68
N SER A 229 -14.74 2.01 3.58
CA SER A 229 -14.05 2.92 2.68
C SER A 229 -13.46 2.12 1.52
N PRO A 230 -13.46 2.68 0.30
CA PRO A 230 -12.73 2.08 -0.80
C PRO A 230 -11.22 2.25 -0.66
N TRP A 231 -10.68 2.81 0.42
CA TRP A 231 -9.24 3.06 0.54
C TRP A 231 -8.56 2.13 1.53
N PHE A 232 -7.32 1.80 1.20
CA PHE A 232 -6.31 1.41 2.17
C PHE A 232 -5.02 2.15 1.85
N ARG A 233 -4.13 2.25 2.84
CA ARG A 233 -2.86 2.98 2.67
C ARG A 233 -1.70 2.14 3.15
N ARG A 234 -0.55 2.35 2.53
CA ARG A 234 0.71 1.79 2.98
C ARG A 234 1.86 2.78 2.88
N LYS A 235 2.81 2.68 3.81
CA LYS A 235 4.03 3.50 3.83
C LYS A 235 5.23 2.61 4.08
N TYR A 236 6.28 2.79 3.28
CA TYR A 236 7.53 2.04 3.38
C TYR A 236 8.61 2.93 3.98
N GLU A 237 9.25 2.47 5.06
CA GLU A 237 10.46 3.08 5.60
C GLU A 237 11.59 2.06 5.47
N VAL A 238 12.79 2.50 5.08
CA VAL A 238 13.97 1.65 4.95
C VAL A 238 15.16 2.40 5.52
N ASP A 239 16.07 1.70 6.20
CA ASP A 239 17.34 2.29 6.64
C ASP A 239 18.06 2.97 5.46
N ASP A 240 18.68 4.14 5.70
CA ASP A 240 19.36 4.89 4.65
C ASP A 240 20.37 4.03 3.87
N PHE A 241 20.35 4.16 2.54
CA PHE A 241 21.25 3.47 1.63
C PHE A 241 21.59 4.31 0.40
N SER A 242 22.74 3.99 -0.20
CA SER A 242 23.18 4.55 -1.48
C SER A 242 23.89 3.45 -2.25
N THR A 243 23.49 3.24 -3.49
CA THR A 243 24.08 2.25 -4.41
C THR A 243 24.06 2.80 -5.83
N THR A 244 24.39 1.95 -6.80
CA THR A 244 24.32 2.23 -8.22
C THR A 244 23.49 1.14 -8.89
N VAL A 245 22.45 1.51 -9.63
CA VAL A 245 21.73 0.60 -10.55
C VAL A 245 22.01 1.08 -11.96
N ASP A 246 22.43 0.18 -12.84
CA ASP A 246 22.75 0.52 -14.23
C ASP A 246 23.76 1.69 -14.41
N GLY A 247 24.80 1.72 -13.58
CA GLY A 247 25.79 2.81 -13.59
C GLY A 247 25.27 4.16 -13.05
N ILE A 248 23.99 4.26 -12.68
CA ILE A 248 23.35 5.47 -12.17
C ILE A 248 23.20 5.39 -10.65
N PRO A 249 23.58 6.45 -9.89
CA PRO A 249 23.41 6.48 -8.45
C PRO A 249 21.94 6.40 -8.02
N VAL A 250 21.67 5.56 -7.04
CA VAL A 250 20.36 5.39 -6.39
C VAL A 250 20.54 5.68 -4.91
N VAL A 251 19.79 6.65 -4.39
CA VAL A 251 19.79 7.02 -2.97
C VAL A 251 18.36 6.95 -2.46
N ASN A 252 18.11 6.10 -1.45
CA ASN A 252 16.83 6.01 -0.75
C ASN A 252 15.59 5.91 -1.65
N LYS A 253 15.73 5.26 -2.82
CA LYS A 253 14.63 4.93 -3.74
C LYS A 253 14.47 3.43 -3.83
N ILE A 254 13.23 2.98 -3.78
CA ILE A 254 12.83 1.58 -3.78
C ILE A 254 11.89 1.28 -4.95
N THR A 255 11.82 0.01 -5.33
CA THR A 255 10.73 -0.51 -6.14
C THR A 255 9.72 -1.17 -5.21
N VAL A 256 8.45 -0.84 -5.39
CA VAL A 256 7.32 -1.58 -4.82
C VAL A 256 6.47 -2.14 -5.94
N GLY A 257 5.77 -3.23 -5.67
CA GLY A 257 4.95 -3.94 -6.65
C GLY A 257 3.64 -4.43 -6.04
N ASP A 258 2.56 -4.25 -6.79
CA ASP A 258 1.28 -4.89 -6.51
C ASP A 258 1.00 -5.90 -7.62
N GLU A 259 0.97 -7.17 -7.23
CA GLU A 259 0.80 -8.29 -8.15
C GLU A 259 -0.58 -8.93 -7.99
N PHE A 260 -1.26 -9.14 -9.10
CA PHE A 260 -2.59 -9.76 -9.18
C PHE A 260 -2.53 -11.03 -10.03
N GLU A 261 -3.48 -11.92 -9.81
CA GLU A 261 -3.56 -13.19 -10.54
C GLU A 261 -5.02 -13.67 -10.65
N SER A 262 -5.53 -13.73 -11.88
CA SER A 262 -6.86 -14.27 -12.21
C SER A 262 -6.82 -15.69 -12.82
N GLY A 263 -5.64 -16.17 -13.19
CA GLY A 263 -5.40 -17.44 -13.83
C GLY A 263 -5.53 -17.38 -15.36
N LYS A 264 -5.05 -18.44 -16.00
CA LYS A 264 -4.91 -18.54 -17.46
C LYS A 264 -6.17 -18.16 -18.23
N GLY A 265 -6.02 -17.20 -19.15
CA GLY A 265 -7.07 -16.75 -20.06
C GLY A 265 -8.06 -15.75 -19.47
N ASP A 266 -7.86 -15.32 -18.23
CA ASP A 266 -8.62 -14.23 -17.59
C ASP A 266 -7.62 -13.17 -17.09
N ARG A 267 -7.90 -11.89 -17.32
CA ARG A 267 -7.10 -10.78 -16.76
C ARG A 267 -7.94 -10.03 -15.73
N VAL A 268 -7.30 -9.63 -14.63
CA VAL A 268 -7.93 -8.74 -13.65
C VAL A 268 -8.21 -7.38 -14.27
N PHE A 269 -7.28 -6.86 -15.08
CA PHE A 269 -7.34 -5.55 -15.71
C PHE A 269 -7.06 -5.63 -17.21
N THR A 270 -7.74 -4.77 -17.97
CA THR A 270 -7.70 -4.72 -19.43
C THR A 270 -6.89 -3.54 -19.97
N SER A 271 -6.77 -2.46 -19.20
CA SER A 271 -6.01 -1.26 -19.60
C SER A 271 -5.36 -0.54 -18.42
N PHE A 272 -4.34 0.27 -18.73
CA PHE A 272 -3.60 1.11 -17.77
C PHE A 272 -3.76 2.59 -18.11
N ALA A 273 -3.82 3.44 -17.10
CA ALA A 273 -3.89 4.90 -17.26
C ALA A 273 -3.06 5.65 -16.22
N SER A 274 -2.45 6.76 -16.65
CA SER A 274 -1.89 7.81 -15.80
C SER A 274 -2.74 9.07 -15.89
N TYR A 275 -2.71 9.89 -14.85
CA TYR A 275 -3.57 11.07 -14.73
C TYR A 275 -3.26 12.07 -15.85
N GLY A 276 -4.27 12.48 -16.62
CA GLY A 276 -4.10 13.35 -17.79
C GLY A 276 -3.60 12.65 -19.05
N GLY A 277 -3.43 11.32 -19.01
CA GLY A 277 -2.92 10.49 -20.10
C GLY A 277 -1.54 9.92 -19.81
N THR A 278 -1.23 8.82 -20.48
CA THR A 278 -0.03 8.02 -20.25
C THR A 278 0.99 8.29 -21.35
N TYR A 279 2.14 8.85 -20.97
CA TYR A 279 3.35 8.79 -21.79
C TYR A 279 4.12 7.52 -21.42
N TYR A 280 4.47 6.67 -22.38
CA TYR A 280 5.08 5.37 -22.10
C TYR A 280 6.00 4.90 -23.23
N ARG A 281 6.81 3.89 -22.90
CA ARG A 281 7.56 3.07 -23.87
C ARG A 281 7.08 1.62 -23.77
N GLU A 282 7.01 0.93 -24.89
CA GLU A 282 6.47 -0.44 -24.96
C GLU A 282 7.57 -1.50 -24.95
N GLY A 283 7.32 -2.67 -24.37
CA GLY A 283 8.24 -3.81 -24.39
C GLY A 283 9.27 -3.79 -23.27
N ASP A 284 9.75 -4.97 -22.91
CA ASP A 284 10.76 -5.18 -21.86
C ASP A 284 12.04 -5.77 -22.45
N LEU A 285 12.84 -4.90 -23.07
CA LEU A 285 14.11 -5.31 -23.69
C LEU A 285 15.11 -5.85 -22.67
N TYR A 286 15.06 -5.37 -21.42
CA TYR A 286 15.92 -5.86 -20.35
C TYR A 286 15.61 -7.32 -20.05
N ALA A 287 14.33 -7.64 -19.89
CA ALA A 287 13.89 -9.03 -19.71
C ALA A 287 14.40 -9.89 -20.86
N ASN A 288 14.22 -9.50 -22.13
CA ASN A 288 14.70 -10.30 -23.27
C ASN A 288 16.22 -10.61 -23.20
N ILE A 289 17.05 -9.60 -22.90
CA ILE A 289 18.51 -9.77 -22.76
C ILE A 289 18.86 -10.68 -21.58
N LEU A 290 18.16 -10.53 -20.45
CA LEU A 290 18.36 -11.39 -19.29
C LEU A 290 17.99 -12.85 -19.62
N SER A 291 16.85 -13.07 -20.28
CA SER A 291 16.42 -14.40 -20.72
C SER A 291 17.44 -15.03 -21.66
N GLU A 292 17.88 -14.32 -22.71
CA GLU A 292 18.92 -14.80 -23.63
C GLU A 292 20.22 -15.17 -22.90
N GLY A 293 20.69 -14.32 -21.98
CA GLY A 293 21.87 -14.61 -21.17
C GLY A 293 21.72 -15.86 -20.29
N VAL A 294 20.51 -16.14 -19.78
CA VAL A 294 20.23 -17.38 -19.05
C VAL A 294 20.23 -18.59 -19.98
N HIS A 295 19.61 -18.50 -21.15
CA HIS A 295 19.62 -19.59 -22.14
C HIS A 295 21.05 -19.97 -22.53
N GLU A 296 21.88 -18.98 -22.87
CA GLU A 296 23.29 -19.23 -23.22
C GLU A 296 24.07 -19.87 -22.07
N LEU A 297 23.87 -19.40 -20.84
CA LEU A 297 24.50 -19.96 -19.65
C LEU A 297 24.12 -21.43 -19.48
N LEU A 298 22.84 -21.76 -19.61
CA LEU A 298 22.36 -23.12 -19.47
C LEU A 298 22.88 -24.01 -20.61
N GLU A 299 22.88 -23.56 -21.86
CA GLU A 299 23.41 -24.33 -22.99
C GLU A 299 24.90 -24.65 -22.86
N GLN A 300 25.69 -23.70 -22.35
CA GLN A 300 27.14 -23.84 -22.22
C GLN A 300 27.60 -24.49 -20.91
N ALA A 301 26.70 -24.62 -19.93
CA ALA A 301 27.05 -25.17 -18.62
C ALA A 301 27.50 -26.63 -18.71
N ASP A 302 28.69 -26.90 -18.16
CA ASP A 302 29.18 -28.26 -17.97
C ASP A 302 28.47 -28.91 -16.77
N GLU A 303 27.41 -29.64 -17.06
CA GLU A 303 26.60 -30.37 -16.07
C GLU A 303 27.39 -31.43 -15.30
N GLN A 304 28.50 -31.94 -15.85
CA GLN A 304 29.33 -32.93 -15.14
C GLN A 304 30.15 -32.28 -14.03
N ASN A 305 30.52 -31.01 -14.21
CA ASN A 305 31.30 -30.23 -13.24
C ASN A 305 30.43 -29.27 -12.41
N SER A 306 29.14 -29.10 -12.75
CA SER A 306 28.22 -28.15 -12.09
C SER A 306 26.92 -28.83 -11.63
N PRO A 307 26.95 -29.61 -10.52
CA PRO A 307 25.81 -30.40 -10.05
C PRO A 307 24.56 -29.57 -9.72
N ASN A 308 24.72 -28.31 -9.28
CA ASN A 308 23.60 -27.42 -8.96
C ASN A 308 22.90 -26.89 -10.23
N ILE A 309 23.65 -26.59 -11.29
CA ILE A 309 23.08 -26.21 -12.60
C ILE A 309 22.30 -27.37 -13.20
N LYS A 310 22.85 -28.60 -13.10
CA LYS A 310 22.14 -29.80 -13.55
C LYS A 310 20.79 -29.97 -12.82
N LYS A 311 20.81 -29.88 -11.48
CA LYS A 311 19.58 -29.97 -10.68
C LYS A 311 18.57 -28.87 -11.04
N TYR A 312 19.05 -27.66 -11.32
CA TYR A 312 18.21 -26.56 -11.76
C TYR A 312 17.56 -26.85 -13.13
N LYS A 313 18.34 -27.34 -14.11
CA LYS A 313 17.83 -27.80 -15.41
C LYS A 313 16.77 -28.90 -15.29
N ASP A 314 17.05 -29.90 -14.46
CA ASP A 314 16.10 -31.00 -14.21
C ASP A 314 14.76 -30.49 -13.65
N ASN A 315 14.76 -29.38 -12.90
CA ASN A 315 13.56 -28.77 -12.33
C ASN A 315 12.78 -27.89 -13.31
N ILE A 316 13.43 -27.21 -14.25
CA ILE A 316 12.77 -26.38 -15.28
C ILE A 316 12.23 -27.20 -16.45
N GLY A 317 12.77 -28.39 -16.68
CA GLY A 317 12.40 -29.28 -17.80
C GLY A 317 13.00 -28.85 -19.14
N GLU A 318 12.49 -29.41 -20.24
CA GLU A 318 13.05 -29.21 -21.60
C GLU A 318 12.74 -27.83 -22.21
N ASP A 319 11.79 -27.06 -21.65
CA ASP A 319 11.35 -25.79 -22.21
C ASP A 319 11.22 -24.72 -21.12
N ILE A 320 12.30 -23.96 -20.94
CA ILE A 320 12.38 -22.88 -19.95
C ILE A 320 11.41 -21.72 -20.27
N ASN A 321 10.92 -21.61 -21.50
CA ASN A 321 9.90 -20.60 -21.84
C ASN A 321 8.51 -20.95 -21.27
N LYS A 322 8.34 -22.15 -20.71
CA LYS A 322 7.12 -22.59 -20.03
C LYS A 322 7.15 -22.41 -18.51
N VAL A 323 8.26 -21.98 -17.92
CA VAL A 323 8.37 -21.75 -16.47
C VAL A 323 8.16 -20.29 -16.10
N SER A 324 7.85 -20.02 -14.82
CA SER A 324 7.70 -18.64 -14.31
C SER A 324 9.00 -17.86 -14.52
N TRP A 325 8.85 -16.57 -14.79
CA TRP A 325 9.98 -15.65 -14.89
C TRP A 325 10.90 -15.69 -13.65
N ASP A 326 10.34 -15.96 -12.47
CA ASP A 326 11.09 -16.07 -11.20
C ASP A 326 12.22 -17.13 -11.25
N TYR A 327 12.11 -18.15 -12.11
CA TYR A 327 13.17 -19.15 -12.28
C TYR A 327 14.43 -18.51 -12.87
N PHE A 328 14.33 -17.63 -13.86
CA PHE A 328 15.49 -16.93 -14.41
C PHE A 328 16.22 -16.12 -13.34
N TRP A 329 15.46 -15.51 -12.44
CA TRP A 329 16.01 -14.75 -11.32
C TRP A 329 16.69 -15.67 -10.30
N LYS A 330 16.13 -16.85 -10.01
CA LYS A 330 16.72 -17.85 -9.09
C LYS A 330 18.14 -18.22 -9.47
N LEU A 331 18.46 -18.29 -10.76
CA LEU A 331 19.80 -18.58 -11.24
C LEU A 331 20.84 -17.58 -10.71
N PHE A 332 20.47 -16.31 -10.62
CA PHE A 332 21.31 -15.24 -10.09
C PHE A 332 21.20 -15.07 -8.57
N CYS A 333 20.53 -15.98 -7.85
CA CYS A 333 20.38 -15.85 -6.41
C CYS A 333 21.51 -16.55 -5.64
N VAL A 334 22.24 -15.80 -4.82
CA VAL A 334 23.30 -16.36 -3.96
C VAL A 334 22.77 -17.37 -2.95
N LYS A 335 21.51 -17.22 -2.50
CA LYS A 335 20.89 -18.14 -1.54
C LYS A 335 20.51 -19.47 -2.16
N GLU A 336 20.11 -19.48 -3.44
CA GLU A 336 19.78 -20.70 -4.17
C GLU A 336 21.04 -21.51 -4.49
N GLY A 337 22.21 -20.86 -4.53
CA GLY A 337 23.52 -21.50 -4.68
C GLY A 337 23.69 -22.21 -6.02
N ILE A 338 22.93 -21.82 -7.05
CA ILE A 338 23.03 -22.39 -8.40
C ILE A 338 24.32 -21.91 -9.08
N LEU A 339 24.58 -20.60 -9.00
CA LEU A 339 25.83 -19.95 -9.38
C LEU A 339 26.53 -19.43 -8.13
N ASP A 340 27.86 -19.41 -8.15
CA ASP A 340 28.62 -18.72 -7.11
C ASP A 340 28.62 -17.18 -7.31
N ALA A 341 29.08 -16.45 -6.29
CA ALA A 341 29.09 -15.00 -6.30
C ALA A 341 29.94 -14.38 -7.41
N GLU A 342 31.04 -15.03 -7.80
CA GLU A 342 31.94 -14.53 -8.84
C GLU A 342 31.38 -14.83 -10.24
N GLU A 343 30.73 -15.98 -10.41
CA GLU A 343 29.97 -16.32 -11.61
C GLU A 343 28.83 -15.32 -11.85
N ILE A 344 28.01 -15.05 -10.83
CA ILE A 344 26.93 -14.04 -10.91
C ILE A 344 27.49 -12.70 -11.37
N LYS A 345 28.54 -12.19 -10.70
CA LYS A 345 29.17 -10.91 -11.07
C LYS A 345 29.68 -10.90 -12.51
N LYS A 346 30.29 -12.00 -12.97
CA LYS A 346 30.82 -12.14 -14.33
C LYS A 346 29.69 -12.08 -15.36
N HIS A 347 28.61 -12.83 -15.18
CA HIS A 347 27.47 -12.80 -16.10
C HIS A 347 26.79 -11.42 -16.13
N ILE A 348 26.55 -10.84 -14.96
CA ILE A 348 25.94 -9.50 -14.83
C ILE A 348 26.82 -8.41 -15.47
N SER A 349 28.15 -8.54 -15.43
CA SER A 349 29.07 -7.60 -16.09
C SER A 349 28.94 -7.58 -17.62
N THR A 350 28.30 -8.60 -18.21
CA THR A 350 27.99 -8.66 -19.65
C THR A 350 26.57 -8.18 -19.92
N ILE A 351 25.59 -8.61 -19.11
CA ILE A 351 24.17 -8.30 -19.29
C ILE A 351 23.89 -6.80 -19.12
N ILE A 352 24.45 -6.17 -18.09
CA ILE A 352 24.13 -4.76 -17.76
C ILE A 352 24.55 -3.81 -18.89
N PRO A 353 25.79 -3.83 -19.41
CA PRO A 353 26.18 -2.90 -20.48
C PRO A 353 25.34 -3.03 -21.75
N GLU A 354 25.00 -4.26 -22.15
CA GLU A 354 24.14 -4.46 -23.33
C GLU A 354 22.71 -3.97 -23.06
N SER A 355 22.18 -4.26 -21.88
CA SER A 355 20.88 -3.74 -21.44
C SER A 355 20.84 -2.21 -21.45
N HIS A 356 21.84 -1.56 -20.85
CA HIS A 356 21.96 -0.11 -20.86
C HIS A 356 21.95 0.47 -22.28
N LYS A 357 22.69 -0.16 -23.19
CA LYS A 357 22.77 0.27 -24.58
C LYS A 357 21.42 0.13 -25.29
N GLN A 358 20.74 -1.01 -25.15
CA GLN A 358 19.45 -1.26 -25.81
C GLN A 358 18.33 -0.39 -25.24
N VAL A 359 18.38 -0.11 -23.96
CA VAL A 359 17.31 0.57 -23.23
C VAL A 359 17.45 2.09 -23.30
N HIS A 360 18.67 2.60 -23.11
CA HIS A 360 18.94 4.05 -22.98
C HIS A 360 19.70 4.66 -24.17
N GLN A 361 20.45 3.87 -24.94
CA GLN A 361 21.29 4.35 -26.05
C GLN A 361 20.77 3.92 -27.43
N SER A 362 19.48 3.59 -27.53
CA SER A 362 18.80 3.24 -28.77
C SER A 362 17.67 4.23 -29.09
N GLU A 363 17.07 4.10 -30.28
CA GLU A 363 15.90 4.89 -30.70
C GLU A 363 14.72 4.75 -29.72
N ARG A 364 14.68 3.68 -28.92
CA ARG A 364 13.70 3.47 -27.86
C ARG A 364 13.59 4.66 -26.92
N ASN A 365 14.72 5.29 -26.57
CA ASN A 365 14.72 6.40 -25.63
C ASN A 365 13.94 7.62 -26.18
N SER A 366 13.84 7.77 -27.50
CA SER A 366 13.02 8.78 -28.18
C SER A 366 11.62 8.30 -28.56
N ASN A 367 11.37 6.99 -28.62
CA ASN A 367 10.09 6.40 -29.01
C ASN A 367 9.10 6.37 -27.84
N VAL A 368 8.71 7.56 -27.38
CA VAL A 368 7.69 7.73 -26.35
C VAL A 368 6.32 7.87 -27.00
N LEU A 369 5.42 6.96 -26.66
CA LEU A 369 4.03 6.97 -27.09
C LEU A 369 3.15 7.74 -26.11
N PHE A 370 1.95 8.11 -26.56
CA PHE A 370 0.92 8.72 -25.72
C PHE A 370 -0.44 8.09 -26.00
N ASP A 371 -1.13 7.67 -24.94
CA ASP A 371 -2.54 7.28 -24.99
C ASP A 371 -3.25 7.64 -23.68
N ARG A 372 -4.57 7.78 -23.70
CA ARG A 372 -5.37 7.97 -22.49
C ARG A 372 -5.53 6.67 -21.71
N PHE A 373 -5.75 5.56 -22.42
CA PHE A 373 -5.93 4.23 -21.85
C PHE A 373 -5.09 3.25 -22.67
N VAL A 374 -4.06 2.67 -22.07
CA VAL A 374 -3.10 1.82 -22.77
C VAL A 374 -3.54 0.36 -22.64
N ASP A 375 -3.72 -0.33 -23.76
CA ASP A 375 -3.85 -1.79 -23.78
C ASP A 375 -2.45 -2.42 -23.66
N VAL A 376 -2.04 -2.68 -22.42
CA VAL A 376 -0.72 -3.23 -22.10
C VAL A 376 -0.52 -4.62 -22.69
N ASN A 377 -1.58 -5.40 -22.85
CA ASN A 377 -1.47 -6.76 -23.39
C ASN A 377 -1.17 -6.79 -24.89
N SER A 378 -1.54 -5.74 -25.61
CA SER A 378 -1.20 -5.57 -27.03
C SER A 378 0.23 -5.07 -27.25
N ALA A 379 0.90 -4.55 -26.21
CA ALA A 379 2.31 -4.14 -26.31
C ALA A 379 3.25 -5.37 -26.40
N PRO A 380 4.42 -5.23 -27.06
CA PRO A 380 5.52 -6.18 -26.94
C PRO A 380 5.79 -6.60 -25.50
N GLU A 381 6.13 -7.88 -25.30
CA GLU A 381 6.34 -8.51 -23.99
C GLU A 381 5.18 -8.31 -22.99
N GLN A 382 4.01 -7.84 -23.45
CA GLN A 382 2.85 -7.50 -22.64
C GLN A 382 3.20 -6.53 -21.49
N THR A 383 4.16 -5.63 -21.77
CA THR A 383 4.78 -4.76 -20.77
C THR A 383 4.93 -3.36 -21.33
N ILE A 384 4.67 -2.36 -20.48
CA ILE A 384 4.97 -0.95 -20.79
C ILE A 384 5.74 -0.31 -19.64
N PHE A 385 6.46 0.75 -19.95
CA PHE A 385 7.15 1.60 -18.99
C PHE A 385 6.59 3.02 -19.04
N PRO A 386 5.50 3.30 -18.29
CA PRO A 386 4.99 4.65 -18.12
C PRO A 386 6.06 5.58 -17.57
N MET A 387 6.05 6.82 -18.02
CA MET A 387 6.91 7.89 -17.52
C MET A 387 6.36 8.44 -16.19
N SER A 388 6.73 9.68 -15.86
CA SER A 388 6.42 10.29 -14.57
C SER A 388 4.93 10.35 -14.27
N ALA A 389 4.52 9.71 -13.17
CA ALA A 389 3.17 9.82 -12.64
C ALA A 389 3.18 9.65 -11.11
N ASN A 390 2.21 10.25 -10.45
CA ASN A 390 1.90 9.99 -9.04
C ASN A 390 0.46 9.48 -8.85
N LYS A 391 -0.34 9.48 -9.92
CA LYS A 391 -1.74 9.03 -9.96
C LYS A 391 -1.91 8.12 -11.17
N THR A 392 -2.23 6.87 -10.91
CA THR A 392 -2.34 5.83 -11.93
C THR A 392 -3.53 4.92 -11.64
N ALA A 393 -4.02 4.21 -12.65
CA ALA A 393 -5.06 3.23 -12.51
C ALA A 393 -4.88 2.06 -13.47
N GLU A 394 -5.34 0.90 -13.03
CA GLU A 394 -5.60 -0.26 -13.87
C GLU A 394 -7.11 -0.50 -13.91
N LEU A 395 -7.65 -0.63 -15.11
CA LEU A 395 -9.08 -0.61 -15.37
C LEU A 395 -9.51 -1.96 -15.91
N ASN A 396 -10.70 -2.41 -15.53
CA ASN A 396 -11.42 -3.50 -16.16
C ASN A 396 -12.65 -2.92 -16.86
N GLU A 397 -12.58 -2.83 -18.19
CA GLU A 397 -13.64 -2.19 -18.99
C GLU A 397 -14.95 -3.00 -18.98
N ASP A 398 -14.87 -4.32 -18.82
CA ASP A 398 -16.03 -5.21 -18.81
C ASP A 398 -16.85 -5.09 -17.52
N THR A 399 -16.17 -5.01 -16.37
CA THR A 399 -16.83 -4.94 -15.06
C THR A 399 -17.04 -3.50 -14.58
N GLY A 400 -16.28 -2.56 -15.12
CA GLY A 400 -16.19 -1.17 -14.67
C GLY A 400 -15.42 -0.98 -13.35
N TYR A 401 -14.74 -2.03 -12.87
CA TYR A 401 -13.87 -1.93 -11.70
C TYR A 401 -12.51 -1.35 -12.09
N ALA A 402 -11.89 -0.64 -11.16
CA ALA A 402 -10.57 -0.08 -11.30
C ALA A 402 -9.79 -0.21 -9.99
N MET A 403 -8.50 -0.51 -10.08
CA MET A 403 -7.54 -0.27 -9.01
C MET A 403 -6.84 1.06 -9.29
N VAL A 404 -6.91 1.98 -8.33
CA VAL A 404 -6.39 3.34 -8.44
C VAL A 404 -5.31 3.53 -7.38
N TRP A 405 -4.17 4.08 -7.79
CA TRP A 405 -3.06 4.40 -6.91
C TRP A 405 -2.77 5.89 -6.92
N TYR A 406 -2.53 6.44 -5.73
CA TYR A 406 -1.87 7.73 -5.54
C TYR A 406 -0.62 7.55 -4.67
N THR A 407 0.52 8.01 -5.17
CA THR A 407 1.78 8.06 -4.44
C THR A 407 2.07 9.50 -3.98
N SER A 408 2.47 9.69 -2.73
CA SER A 408 2.76 11.04 -2.19
C SER A 408 3.93 11.75 -2.87
N ASN A 409 4.73 11.02 -3.65
CA ASN A 409 5.81 11.53 -4.49
C ASN A 409 5.59 11.06 -5.93
N VAL A 410 6.06 11.86 -6.89
CA VAL A 410 6.10 11.46 -8.31
C VAL A 410 7.09 10.32 -8.46
N VAL A 411 6.63 9.24 -9.08
CA VAL A 411 7.48 8.13 -9.54
C VAL A 411 7.83 8.42 -10.99
N SER A 412 9.12 8.50 -11.31
CA SER A 412 9.57 8.93 -12.63
C SER A 412 9.27 7.92 -13.73
N ARG A 413 9.24 6.62 -13.36
CA ARG A 413 9.01 5.50 -14.27
C ARG A 413 8.33 4.36 -13.54
N TYR A 414 7.43 3.70 -14.24
CA TYR A 414 6.77 2.48 -13.79
C TYR A 414 7.11 1.32 -14.71
N GLN A 415 6.82 0.11 -14.26
CA GLN A 415 6.76 -1.11 -15.07
C GLN A 415 5.37 -1.70 -14.85
N ILE A 416 4.60 -1.78 -15.93
CA ILE A 416 3.25 -2.33 -15.91
C ILE A 416 3.23 -3.54 -16.81
N VAL A 417 2.74 -4.66 -16.30
CA VAL A 417 2.68 -5.94 -17.01
C VAL A 417 1.26 -6.46 -16.98
N GLN A 418 0.72 -6.91 -18.12
CA GLN A 418 -0.61 -7.53 -18.18
C GLN A 418 -0.60 -8.77 -19.10
N ARG A 419 -0.39 -9.96 -18.51
CA ARG A 419 -0.26 -11.21 -19.28
C ARG A 419 -1.56 -12.00 -19.31
N ASN A 420 -2.17 -12.08 -20.49
CA ASN A 420 -3.40 -12.86 -20.69
C ASN A 420 -3.20 -14.37 -20.52
N ASP A 421 -2.02 -14.89 -20.86
CA ASP A 421 -1.75 -16.34 -20.84
C ASP A 421 -1.63 -16.92 -19.43
N SER A 422 -1.17 -16.13 -18.46
CA SER A 422 -1.12 -16.53 -17.05
C SER A 422 -2.26 -15.93 -16.23
N GLY A 423 -2.75 -14.75 -16.59
CA GLY A 423 -3.64 -13.93 -15.77
C GLY A 423 -2.89 -12.98 -14.83
N TRP A 424 -1.56 -12.95 -14.94
CA TRP A 424 -0.69 -12.14 -14.10
C TRP A 424 -0.73 -10.67 -14.51
N VAL A 425 -0.92 -9.80 -13.53
CA VAL A 425 -0.81 -8.36 -13.67
C VAL A 425 0.13 -7.81 -12.61
N ASN A 426 0.97 -6.85 -12.99
CA ASN A 426 1.89 -6.18 -12.07
C ASN A 426 1.84 -4.67 -12.26
N TRP A 427 1.62 -3.96 -11.16
CA TRP A 427 1.85 -2.52 -11.04
C TRP A 427 3.14 -2.31 -10.24
N GLY A 428 4.21 -1.83 -10.87
CA GLY A 428 5.51 -1.67 -10.22
C GLY A 428 6.11 -0.27 -10.38
N THR A 429 6.69 0.28 -9.30
CA THR A 429 7.46 1.55 -9.36
C THR A 429 8.91 1.32 -9.83
N ASN A 430 9.05 0.43 -10.81
CA ASN A 430 10.31 -0.05 -11.36
C ASN A 430 10.53 0.61 -12.71
N GLY A 431 11.60 1.38 -12.86
CA GLY A 431 12.10 1.75 -14.16
C GLY A 431 12.70 0.54 -14.89
N GLU A 432 13.00 0.73 -16.17
CA GLU A 432 13.77 -0.25 -16.95
C GLU A 432 15.12 -0.55 -16.28
N ASN A 433 15.66 -1.75 -16.54
CA ASN A 433 16.88 -2.24 -15.89
C ASN A 433 16.78 -2.29 -14.36
N GLU A 434 15.59 -2.56 -13.84
CA GLU A 434 15.32 -2.71 -12.39
C GLU A 434 15.58 -1.45 -11.57
N TYR A 435 15.47 -0.29 -12.23
CA TYR A 435 15.84 0.98 -11.62
C TYR A 435 14.74 1.47 -10.65
N PRO A 436 15.00 1.54 -9.33
CA PRO A 436 13.97 1.92 -8.37
C PRO A 436 13.65 3.41 -8.43
N GLU A 437 12.35 3.75 -8.44
CA GLU A 437 11.92 5.15 -8.61
C GLU A 437 11.16 5.73 -7.42
N LEU A 438 10.58 4.91 -6.53
CA LEU A 438 9.77 5.42 -5.42
C LEU A 438 10.66 5.82 -4.24
N PRO A 439 10.66 7.09 -3.78
CA PRO A 439 11.39 7.47 -2.57
C PRO A 439 10.87 6.71 -1.34
N THR A 440 11.78 6.25 -0.48
CA THR A 440 11.43 5.78 0.87
C THR A 440 10.66 6.87 1.64
N GLY A 441 9.80 6.45 2.56
CA GLY A 441 8.88 7.33 3.28
C GLY A 441 7.66 7.78 2.46
N SER A 442 7.55 7.41 1.18
CA SER A 442 6.35 7.69 0.38
C SER A 442 5.15 6.91 0.90
N THR A 443 3.99 7.58 0.95
CA THR A 443 2.71 6.93 1.23
C THR A 443 2.02 6.59 -0.08
N ILE A 444 1.49 5.37 -0.17
CA ILE A 444 0.70 4.88 -1.29
C ILE A 444 -0.72 4.71 -0.80
N TYR A 445 -1.63 5.43 -1.44
CA TYR A 445 -3.06 5.28 -1.31
C TYR A 445 -3.53 4.36 -2.42
N SER A 446 -4.32 3.36 -2.08
CA SER A 446 -4.89 2.41 -3.03
C SER A 446 -6.40 2.35 -2.86
N ALA A 447 -7.11 2.34 -3.98
CA ALA A 447 -8.56 2.21 -4.02
C ALA A 447 -9.01 1.24 -5.11
N TYR A 448 -9.85 0.27 -4.75
CA TYR A 448 -10.41 -0.70 -5.69
C TYR A 448 -11.93 -0.66 -5.70
N GLY A 449 -12.55 -0.42 -6.84
CA GLY A 449 -14.00 -0.31 -6.90
C GLY A 449 -14.51 0.15 -8.26
N LYS A 450 -15.83 0.33 -8.36
CA LYS A 450 -16.44 1.01 -9.50
C LYS A 450 -16.44 2.51 -9.26
N PHE A 451 -15.73 3.24 -10.11
CA PHE A 451 -15.65 4.70 -10.05
C PHE A 451 -16.14 5.29 -11.35
N ASP A 452 -17.05 6.27 -11.29
CA ASP A 452 -17.52 6.99 -12.48
C ASP A 452 -16.35 7.70 -13.18
N ASN A 453 -15.42 8.23 -12.40
CA ASN A 453 -14.16 8.79 -12.86
C ASN A 453 -13.03 8.44 -11.88
N TRP A 454 -12.10 7.60 -12.32
CA TRP A 454 -10.95 7.21 -11.52
C TRP A 454 -10.03 8.40 -11.20
N GLU A 455 -9.91 9.41 -12.07
CA GLU A 455 -9.07 10.59 -11.82
C GLU A 455 -9.62 11.41 -10.65
N THR A 456 -10.94 11.56 -10.56
CA THR A 456 -11.60 12.20 -9.41
C THR A 456 -11.37 11.37 -8.13
N GLN A 457 -11.41 10.04 -8.23
CA GLN A 457 -11.07 9.17 -7.11
C GLN A 457 -9.60 9.37 -6.67
N ALA A 458 -8.67 9.49 -7.60
CA ALA A 458 -7.27 9.78 -7.30
C ALA A 458 -7.09 11.17 -6.66
N ASP A 459 -7.85 12.19 -7.11
CA ASP A 459 -7.84 13.52 -6.51
C ASP A 459 -8.32 13.51 -5.05
N THR A 460 -9.32 12.71 -4.71
CA THR A 460 -9.76 12.58 -3.31
C THR A 460 -8.72 11.94 -2.40
N MET A 461 -7.90 11.03 -2.93
CA MET A 461 -6.78 10.41 -2.21
C MET A 461 -5.59 11.37 -2.03
N GLU A 462 -5.28 12.15 -3.06
CA GLU A 462 -4.23 13.17 -3.02
C GLU A 462 -4.59 14.33 -2.09
N LYS A 463 -5.83 14.79 -2.19
CA LYS A 463 -6.35 15.96 -1.48
C LYS A 463 -7.31 15.49 -0.41
N ASN A 464 -6.83 14.70 0.53
CA ASN A 464 -7.61 14.25 1.67
C ASN A 464 -8.19 15.44 2.46
N ILE A 465 -9.28 15.18 3.20
CA ILE A 465 -9.88 16.17 4.10
C ILE A 465 -8.83 16.58 5.15
N ASP A 466 -8.49 17.87 5.19
CA ASP A 466 -7.66 18.46 6.26
C ASP A 466 -8.55 18.69 7.48
N SER A 467 -8.15 18.11 8.62
CA SER A 467 -8.89 18.20 9.87
C SER A 467 -8.04 18.83 10.97
N LYS A 468 -8.58 19.87 11.60
CA LYS A 468 -7.90 20.61 12.67
C LYS A 468 -8.82 20.85 13.86
N GLN A 469 -8.31 20.53 15.04
CA GLN A 469 -8.90 20.96 16.30
C GLN A 469 -8.69 22.47 16.48
N GLY A 470 -9.77 23.20 16.70
CA GLY A 470 -9.80 24.59 17.12
C GLY A 470 -9.73 24.73 18.64
N LEU A 471 -9.90 25.96 19.12
CA LEU A 471 -9.86 26.26 20.55
C LEU A 471 -11.04 25.62 21.29
N ALA A 472 -10.79 25.17 22.51
CA ALA A 472 -11.84 24.68 23.38
C ALA A 472 -12.70 25.83 23.91
N THR A 473 -13.98 25.54 24.12
CA THR A 473 -14.89 26.37 24.91
C THR A 473 -15.25 25.61 26.17
N VAL A 474 -15.09 26.25 27.33
CA VAL A 474 -15.59 25.72 28.60
C VAL A 474 -17.10 25.97 28.67
N LEU A 475 -17.86 24.90 28.81
CA LEU A 475 -19.31 24.93 28.95
C LEU A 475 -19.60 25.09 30.45
N ASN A 476 -19.85 26.32 30.90
CA ASN A 476 -20.19 26.57 32.30
C ASN A 476 -21.48 25.84 32.68
N ASN A 477 -21.39 24.85 33.54
CA ASN A 477 -22.53 24.31 34.27
C ASN A 477 -22.95 25.31 35.35
N GLU A 478 -23.66 26.38 34.98
CA GLU A 478 -24.55 27.04 35.94
C GLU A 478 -25.70 26.07 36.22
N VAL A 479 -25.48 25.18 37.18
CA VAL A 479 -26.58 24.60 37.95
C VAL A 479 -27.23 25.78 38.66
N LEU A 480 -28.26 26.37 38.05
CA LEU A 480 -29.22 27.21 38.74
C LEU A 480 -29.82 26.36 39.86
N ASP A 481 -29.26 26.51 41.06
CA ASP A 481 -29.77 25.94 42.28
C ASP A 481 -31.12 26.60 42.57
N LEU A 482 -32.19 26.02 42.02
CA LEU A 482 -33.59 26.38 42.29
C LEU A 482 -34.02 26.00 43.73
N ARG A 483 -33.11 26.09 44.69
CA ARG A 483 -33.34 25.93 46.12
C ARG A 483 -33.01 27.21 46.90
N SER A 484 -33.55 28.34 46.47
CA SER A 484 -33.59 29.53 47.35
C SER A 484 -34.80 30.45 47.19
N GLU A 485 -35.80 30.14 46.35
CA GLU A 485 -37.03 30.95 46.26
C GLU A 485 -38.18 30.49 47.17
N LYS A 486 -38.02 29.42 47.96
CA LYS A 486 -39.03 28.97 48.94
C LYS A 486 -38.83 29.47 50.38
N GLU A 487 -37.77 30.24 50.66
CA GLU A 487 -37.53 30.82 51.99
C GLU A 487 -37.71 32.35 52.07
N MET A 488 -38.19 33.00 51.00
CA MET A 488 -38.50 34.45 50.98
C MET A 488 -40.00 34.76 50.85
N ILE A 489 -40.86 33.86 51.34
CA ILE A 489 -42.27 34.16 51.66
C ILE A 489 -42.56 33.60 53.05
N ASN A 490 -41.94 34.20 54.06
CA ASN A 490 -42.40 34.29 55.45
C ASN A 490 -41.27 34.90 56.28
N LEU A 491 -41.14 36.23 56.21
CA LEU A 491 -40.60 37.08 57.28
C LEU A 491 -41.13 38.50 57.10
#